data_AF-A0A3M1U6E4-F1
#
_entry.id   AF-A0A3M1U6E4-F1
#
_cell.length_a   1.000
_cell.length_b   1.000
_cell.length_c   1.000
_cell.angle_alpha   90.00
_cell.angle_beta   90.00
_cell.angle_gamma   90.00
#
_symmetry.space_group_name_H-M   'P 1'
#
loop_
_entity.id
_entity.type
_entity.pdbx_description
1 polymer ?
#
loop_
_entity_poly.entity_id
_entity_poly.type
_entity_poly.pdbx_seq_one_letter_code
_entity_poly.pdbx_strand_id
1 'polypeptide(L)'
;MFATLICLAAISQGQPLIHDTFEESTSSWLTLSPSYTVRKTTNSLDVKSGNGALEFTYVYVEGEAPLLLRQVGDLTGAKGISLWLKTSRAAYVVLALAEGEAGKGERYGVPVYIPANTWTKVEANLDDFALFDDSPIDNRKLDLDKLAFFGVIEVLSTFVKGPTMEYLFGPRTGTNALWIDDFQVLPTKPASGAFTGGNLIDGCNRGYVSWLPLLGMDLAPSSDGLRVRYERMQARIYGMLRGVSPASITAEKELVLTVRCAQELRMVVGFEETDGEKWQATATFPGGNETVDVVIPFDSLAPADDSGKADGKFSPSKLKLLSLIDITEAEPGTVGEFVLKRVEAR
;
A
#
# COMPACT_ATOMS: atom_id res chain seq x y z
N MET A 1 -12.11 -49.14 8.44
CA MET A 1 -11.12 -48.04 8.55
C MET A 1 -10.99 -47.45 7.15
N PHE A 2 -11.61 -46.30 6.90
CA PHE A 2 -11.59 -45.66 5.56
C PHE A 2 -10.61 -44.49 5.58
N ALA A 3 -9.69 -44.46 4.63
CA ALA A 3 -8.80 -43.33 4.40
C ALA A 3 -9.38 -42.46 3.28
N THR A 4 -9.91 -41.29 3.63
CA THR A 4 -10.42 -40.33 2.64
C THR A 4 -9.25 -39.63 1.97
N LEU A 5 -8.92 -40.04 0.74
CA LEU A 5 -7.88 -39.40 -0.05
C LEU A 5 -8.38 -38.04 -0.57
N ILE A 6 -7.99 -36.95 0.09
CA ILE A 6 -8.28 -35.59 -0.37
C ILE A 6 -7.32 -35.26 -1.51
N CYS A 7 -7.75 -35.51 -2.75
CA CYS A 7 -7.11 -34.95 -3.92
C CYS A 7 -7.34 -33.43 -3.94
N LEU A 8 -6.36 -32.66 -3.45
CA LEU A 8 -6.28 -31.24 -3.81
C LEU A 8 -6.05 -31.17 -5.32
N ALA A 9 -7.07 -30.76 -6.06
CA ALA A 9 -6.91 -30.41 -7.46
C ALA A 9 -5.96 -29.22 -7.54
N ALA A 10 -4.76 -29.43 -8.09
CA ALA A 10 -3.84 -28.34 -8.39
C ALA A 10 -4.51 -27.44 -9.45
N ILE A 11 -5.08 -26.32 -9.01
CA ILE A 11 -5.66 -25.33 -9.90
C ILE A 11 -4.50 -24.80 -10.74
N SER A 12 -4.46 -25.20 -12.02
CA SER A 12 -3.51 -24.67 -12.98
C SER A 12 -3.82 -23.19 -13.20
N GLN A 13 -3.13 -22.33 -12.46
CA GLN A 13 -3.01 -20.93 -12.86
C GLN A 13 -2.45 -20.92 -14.29
N GLY A 14 -3.00 -20.04 -15.14
CA GLY A 14 -2.55 -19.96 -16.52
C GLY A 14 -1.08 -19.56 -16.59
N GLN A 15 -0.36 -20.04 -17.61
CA GLN A 15 1.04 -19.63 -17.81
C GLN A 15 1.14 -18.09 -17.79
N PRO A 16 2.08 -17.51 -17.04
CA PRO A 16 2.22 -16.06 -16.97
C PRO A 16 2.55 -15.49 -18.35
N LEU A 17 1.98 -14.32 -18.67
CA LEU A 17 2.20 -13.66 -19.96
C LEU A 17 3.65 -13.19 -20.12
N ILE A 18 4.28 -12.82 -18.99
CA ILE A 18 5.69 -12.45 -18.85
C ILE A 18 6.15 -12.96 -17.47
N HIS A 19 7.36 -13.52 -17.39
CA HIS A 19 7.95 -14.10 -16.19
C HIS A 19 9.46 -13.78 -16.11
N ASP A 20 9.90 -13.07 -15.07
CA ASP A 20 11.33 -12.82 -14.83
C ASP A 20 11.72 -13.46 -13.50
N THR A 21 12.54 -14.51 -13.57
CA THR A 21 13.13 -15.19 -12.39
C THR A 21 14.53 -14.69 -12.06
N PHE A 22 15.08 -13.76 -12.86
CA PHE A 22 16.43 -13.18 -12.70
C PHE A 22 17.60 -14.18 -12.68
N GLU A 23 17.36 -15.46 -12.99
CA GLU A 23 18.40 -16.50 -13.06
C GLU A 23 19.49 -16.18 -14.09
N GLU A 24 19.16 -15.52 -15.20
CA GLU A 24 20.12 -15.19 -16.27
C GLU A 24 20.48 -13.71 -16.32
N SER A 25 19.50 -12.80 -16.21
CA SER A 25 19.69 -11.37 -16.47
C SER A 25 18.63 -10.50 -15.78
N THR A 26 18.96 -9.20 -15.61
CA THR A 26 18.03 -8.12 -15.24
C THR A 26 17.78 -7.13 -16.41
N SER A 27 18.19 -7.47 -17.64
CA SER A 27 18.20 -6.54 -18.79
C SER A 27 16.83 -6.10 -19.32
N SER A 28 15.74 -6.69 -18.85
CA SER A 28 14.35 -6.20 -19.04
C SER A 28 14.02 -4.96 -18.18
N TRP A 29 14.92 -4.58 -17.26
CA TRP A 29 14.72 -3.54 -16.25
C TRP A 29 15.76 -2.43 -16.33
N LEU A 30 15.35 -1.21 -15.99
CA LEU A 30 16.17 0.00 -16.09
C LEU A 30 15.81 1.04 -15.02
N THR A 31 16.72 1.98 -14.79
CA THR A 31 16.53 3.19 -13.98
C THR A 31 16.67 4.41 -14.88
N LEU A 32 15.93 5.48 -14.60
CA LEU A 32 16.10 6.77 -15.29
C LEU A 32 17.22 7.64 -14.70
N SER A 33 17.61 7.41 -13.44
CA SER A 33 18.72 8.14 -12.81
C SER A 33 20.05 7.42 -13.01
N PRO A 34 21.13 8.14 -13.41
CA PRO A 34 22.48 7.59 -13.48
C PRO A 34 23.14 7.42 -12.10
N SER A 35 22.52 7.89 -11.00
CA SER A 35 23.01 7.68 -9.63
C SER A 35 22.46 6.40 -8.98
N TYR A 36 21.52 5.71 -9.63
CA TYR A 36 20.99 4.42 -9.19
C TYR A 36 21.54 3.28 -10.06
N THR A 37 21.47 2.04 -9.55
CA THR A 37 22.00 0.86 -10.23
C THR A 37 21.00 -0.29 -10.22
N VAL A 38 20.96 -1.06 -11.30
CA VAL A 38 20.17 -2.30 -11.43
C VAL A 38 21.14 -3.43 -11.79
N ARG A 39 21.13 -4.52 -11.03
CA ARG A 39 21.99 -5.70 -11.28
C ARG A 39 21.33 -6.99 -10.80
N LYS A 40 21.81 -8.13 -11.28
CA LYS A 40 21.55 -9.42 -10.63
C LYS A 40 22.35 -9.52 -9.32
N THR A 41 21.71 -9.94 -8.23
CA THR A 41 22.40 -10.46 -7.04
C THR A 41 22.32 -11.99 -6.99
N THR A 42 23.30 -12.61 -6.33
CA THR A 42 23.38 -14.05 -6.03
C THR A 42 23.61 -14.31 -4.54
N ASN A 43 23.48 -13.28 -3.68
CA ASN A 43 23.56 -13.44 -2.24
C ASN A 43 22.33 -14.20 -1.73
N SER A 44 22.51 -15.35 -1.06
CA SER A 44 21.41 -16.19 -0.58
C SER A 44 20.51 -15.54 0.48
N LEU A 45 20.92 -14.41 1.07
CA LEU A 45 20.06 -13.59 1.93
C LEU A 45 19.15 -12.63 1.15
N ASP A 46 19.52 -12.30 -0.09
CA ASP A 46 18.88 -11.32 -0.98
C ASP A 46 18.29 -11.96 -2.26
N VAL A 47 18.16 -13.28 -2.24
CA VAL A 47 17.47 -14.11 -3.23
C VAL A 47 16.29 -14.78 -2.52
N LYS A 48 15.15 -14.95 -3.20
CA LYS A 48 13.93 -15.56 -2.64
C LYS A 48 13.61 -16.91 -3.30
N SER A 49 14.02 -17.08 -4.55
CA SER A 49 13.77 -18.20 -5.44
C SER A 49 15.03 -18.51 -6.26
N GLY A 50 15.21 -19.74 -6.72
CA GLY A 50 16.38 -20.09 -7.56
C GLY A 50 17.75 -19.72 -6.96
N ASN A 51 18.55 -19.00 -7.73
CA ASN A 51 19.92 -18.57 -7.45
C ASN A 51 20.14 -17.06 -7.73
N GLY A 52 19.10 -16.34 -8.18
CA GLY A 52 19.18 -14.98 -8.69
C GLY A 52 17.99 -14.12 -8.25
N ALA A 53 18.26 -12.84 -8.01
CA ALA A 53 17.23 -11.82 -7.85
C ALA A 53 17.71 -10.51 -8.48
N LEU A 54 16.78 -9.62 -8.82
CA LEU A 54 17.11 -8.25 -9.19
C LEU A 54 17.42 -7.45 -7.93
N GLU A 55 18.53 -6.71 -7.94
CA GLU A 55 18.86 -5.67 -6.96
C GLU A 55 18.78 -4.30 -7.65
N PHE A 56 17.98 -3.41 -7.08
CA PHE A 56 17.90 -1.99 -7.40
C PHE A 56 18.44 -1.18 -6.22
N THR A 57 19.60 -0.56 -6.40
CA THR A 57 20.31 0.17 -5.35
C THR A 57 20.40 1.65 -5.69
N TYR A 58 19.93 2.50 -4.77
CA TYR A 58 19.71 3.94 -4.96
C TYR A 58 20.11 4.73 -3.71
N VAL A 59 20.38 6.03 -3.87
CA VAL A 59 20.62 6.96 -2.75
C VAL A 59 19.31 7.69 -2.43
N TYR A 60 18.97 7.84 -1.15
CA TYR A 60 17.85 8.68 -0.75
C TYR A 60 18.18 10.16 -0.99
N VAL A 61 17.32 10.85 -1.75
CA VAL A 61 17.33 12.29 -1.95
C VAL A 61 15.94 12.82 -1.62
N GLU A 62 15.85 13.88 -0.82
CA GLU A 62 14.57 14.45 -0.39
C GLU A 62 13.82 15.04 -1.60
N GLY A 63 12.60 14.58 -1.84
CA GLY A 63 11.76 15.01 -2.96
C GLY A 63 11.92 14.24 -4.27
N GLU A 64 12.95 13.40 -4.42
CA GLU A 64 13.15 12.55 -5.62
C GLU A 64 12.65 11.13 -5.36
N ALA A 65 11.72 10.63 -6.19
CA ALA A 65 11.23 9.25 -6.11
C ALA A 65 12.18 8.26 -6.83
N PRO A 66 12.80 7.28 -6.13
CA PRO A 66 13.56 6.22 -6.77
C PRO A 66 12.67 5.34 -7.63
N LEU A 67 12.94 5.33 -8.93
CA LEU A 67 12.11 4.70 -9.95
C LEU A 67 12.88 3.58 -10.67
N LEU A 68 12.35 2.36 -10.54
CA LEU A 68 12.75 1.18 -11.31
C LEU A 68 11.67 0.88 -12.34
N LEU A 69 12.04 0.78 -13.61
CA LEU A 69 11.14 0.55 -14.75
C LEU A 69 11.40 -0.79 -15.44
N ARG A 70 10.36 -1.26 -16.11
CA ARG A 70 10.25 -2.56 -16.78
C ARG A 70 9.39 -2.38 -18.03
N GLN A 71 9.92 -2.67 -19.22
CA GLN A 71 9.09 -2.60 -20.44
C GLN A 71 8.17 -3.83 -20.51
N VAL A 72 6.88 -3.64 -20.83
CA VAL A 72 5.88 -4.72 -20.82
C VAL A 72 5.13 -4.92 -22.14
N GLY A 73 4.78 -3.85 -22.86
CA GLY A 73 4.00 -3.94 -24.10
C GLY A 73 2.55 -4.37 -23.87
N ASP A 74 1.92 -4.92 -24.91
CA ASP A 74 0.54 -5.43 -24.88
C ASP A 74 0.36 -6.55 -23.83
N LEU A 75 -0.44 -6.27 -22.81
CA LEU A 75 -0.81 -7.21 -21.74
C LEU A 75 -2.29 -7.66 -21.86
N THR A 76 -2.86 -7.64 -23.06
CA THR A 76 -4.25 -8.08 -23.30
C THR A 76 -4.52 -9.48 -22.71
N GLY A 77 -5.50 -9.54 -21.80
CA GLY A 77 -5.86 -10.77 -21.09
C GLY A 77 -5.22 -10.93 -19.71
N ALA A 78 -4.28 -10.06 -19.33
CA ALA A 78 -3.80 -9.95 -17.95
C ALA A 78 -4.93 -9.61 -16.98
N LYS A 79 -4.80 -10.08 -15.73
CA LYS A 79 -5.78 -9.87 -14.64
C LYS A 79 -5.14 -9.57 -13.29
N GLY A 80 -3.84 -9.79 -13.16
CA GLY A 80 -3.08 -9.36 -11.98
C GLY A 80 -1.57 -9.50 -12.18
N ILE A 81 -0.83 -9.08 -11.16
CA ILE A 81 0.63 -9.08 -11.11
C ILE A 81 1.05 -9.77 -9.81
N SER A 82 2.06 -10.64 -9.89
CA SER A 82 2.71 -11.28 -8.75
C SER A 82 4.21 -10.98 -8.77
N LEU A 83 4.80 -10.74 -7.61
CA LEU A 83 6.24 -10.61 -7.39
C LEU A 83 6.57 -10.75 -5.90
N TRP A 84 7.80 -11.10 -5.56
CA TRP A 84 8.34 -10.88 -4.23
C TRP A 84 9.10 -9.55 -4.19
N LEU A 85 9.00 -8.86 -3.07
CA LEU A 85 9.73 -7.63 -2.76
C LEU A 85 10.41 -7.71 -1.40
N LYS A 86 11.63 -7.19 -1.31
CA LYS A 86 12.38 -6.96 -0.07
C LYS A 86 13.05 -5.60 -0.17
N THR A 87 13.16 -4.86 0.92
CA THR A 87 13.88 -3.57 0.95
C THR A 87 14.82 -3.49 2.16
N SER A 88 15.97 -2.82 2.03
CA SER A 88 16.97 -2.75 3.10
C SER A 88 16.50 -1.93 4.32
N ARG A 89 15.51 -1.05 4.11
CA ARG A 89 14.73 -0.32 5.13
C ARG A 89 13.24 -0.47 4.85
N ALA A 90 12.40 -0.20 5.84
CA ALA A 90 10.95 -0.23 5.66
C ALA A 90 10.51 0.87 4.67
N ALA A 91 9.81 0.49 3.61
CA ALA A 91 9.53 1.32 2.44
C ALA A 91 8.03 1.35 2.13
N TYR A 92 7.58 2.44 1.50
CA TYR A 92 6.24 2.50 0.90
C TYR A 92 6.46 2.64 -0.61
N VAL A 93 6.17 1.57 -1.33
CA VAL A 93 6.35 1.50 -2.77
C VAL A 93 5.02 1.57 -3.48
N VAL A 94 4.98 2.16 -4.66
CA VAL A 94 3.85 2.06 -5.58
C VAL A 94 4.26 1.15 -6.71
N LEU A 95 3.46 0.10 -6.94
CA LEU A 95 3.53 -0.65 -8.19
C LEU A 95 2.73 0.15 -9.22
N ALA A 96 3.37 0.53 -10.31
CA ALA A 96 2.80 1.42 -11.32
C ALA A 96 2.65 0.74 -12.68
N LEU A 97 1.65 1.15 -13.43
CA LEU A 97 1.45 0.85 -14.84
C LEU A 97 1.31 2.17 -15.61
N ALA A 98 2.00 2.28 -16.74
CA ALA A 98 2.01 3.48 -17.57
C ALA A 98 1.74 3.14 -19.03
N GLU A 99 0.75 3.82 -19.61
CA GLU A 99 0.36 3.70 -21.01
C GLU A 99 1.16 4.62 -21.92
N GLY A 100 1.28 4.23 -23.19
CA GLY A 100 1.87 5.05 -24.25
C GLY A 100 3.33 5.43 -24.00
N GLU A 101 3.76 6.56 -24.57
CA GLU A 101 5.10 7.07 -24.30
C GLU A 101 5.20 7.62 -22.87
N ALA A 102 6.38 7.44 -22.25
CA ALA A 102 6.64 7.86 -20.88
C ALA A 102 6.29 9.35 -20.65
N GLY A 103 5.37 9.60 -19.71
CA GLY A 103 4.88 10.94 -19.39
C GLY A 103 3.78 11.48 -20.30
N LYS A 104 3.22 10.68 -21.22
CA LYS A 104 2.12 11.11 -22.11
C LYS A 104 0.80 10.34 -21.93
N GLY A 105 0.83 9.04 -21.66
CA GLY A 105 -0.38 8.24 -21.41
C GLY A 105 -0.83 8.25 -19.95
N GLU A 106 -1.93 7.55 -19.68
CA GLU A 106 -2.47 7.41 -18.32
C GLU A 106 -1.53 6.60 -17.42
N ARG A 107 -1.51 6.96 -16.14
CA ARG A 107 -0.67 6.32 -15.10
C ARG A 107 -1.54 5.82 -13.96
N TYR A 108 -1.38 4.54 -13.66
CA TYR A 108 -2.11 3.82 -12.63
C TYR A 108 -1.15 3.24 -11.60
N GLY A 109 -1.59 3.06 -10.36
CA GLY A 109 -0.79 2.35 -9.37
C GLY A 109 -1.55 1.82 -8.16
N VAL A 110 -0.89 0.91 -7.45
CA VAL A 110 -1.34 0.35 -6.18
C VAL A 110 -0.22 0.47 -5.14
N PRO A 111 -0.48 1.07 -3.96
CA PRO A 111 0.54 1.24 -2.92
C PRO A 111 0.73 -0.02 -2.09
N VAL A 112 1.97 -0.27 -1.67
CA VAL A 112 2.40 -1.42 -0.87
C VAL A 112 3.44 -0.99 0.15
N TYR A 113 3.21 -1.33 1.43
CA TYR A 113 4.22 -1.23 2.46
C TYR A 113 5.07 -2.52 2.52
N ILE A 114 6.39 -2.35 2.50
CA ILE A 114 7.38 -3.45 2.57
C ILE A 114 8.19 -3.29 3.88
N PRO A 115 8.07 -4.23 4.83
CA PRO A 115 8.88 -4.21 6.05
C PRO A 115 10.37 -4.40 5.77
N ALA A 116 11.22 -3.78 6.61
CA ALA A 116 12.67 -3.85 6.46
C ALA A 116 13.18 -5.31 6.42
N ASN A 117 14.01 -5.61 5.42
CA ASN A 117 14.71 -6.87 5.21
C ASN A 117 13.82 -8.13 5.14
N THR A 118 12.51 -7.96 4.96
CA THR A 118 11.52 -9.05 4.91
C THR A 118 11.03 -9.26 3.48
N TRP A 119 11.13 -10.49 2.98
CA TRP A 119 10.53 -10.87 1.71
C TRP A 119 9.01 -10.91 1.82
N THR A 120 8.34 -9.99 1.13
CA THR A 120 6.89 -9.82 1.07
C THR A 120 6.40 -10.27 -0.31
N LYS A 121 5.47 -11.21 -0.39
CA LYS A 121 4.80 -11.52 -1.67
C LYS A 121 3.72 -10.49 -1.93
N VAL A 122 3.76 -9.86 -3.10
CA VAL A 122 2.68 -9.01 -3.58
C VAL A 122 1.92 -9.74 -4.67
N GLU A 123 0.60 -9.76 -4.54
CA GLU A 123 -0.35 -10.33 -5.49
C GLU A 123 -1.47 -9.30 -5.69
N ALA A 124 -1.34 -8.44 -6.71
CA ALA A 124 -2.29 -7.37 -6.98
C ALA A 124 -3.21 -7.74 -8.15
N ASN A 125 -4.52 -7.50 -8.02
CA ASN A 125 -5.44 -7.53 -9.16
C ASN A 125 -5.21 -6.27 -10.00
N LEU A 126 -5.45 -6.30 -11.30
CA LEU A 126 -5.43 -5.06 -12.10
C LEU A 126 -6.57 -4.11 -11.68
N ASP A 127 -7.67 -4.65 -11.16
CA ASP A 127 -8.75 -3.89 -10.50
C ASP A 127 -8.31 -3.12 -9.24
N ASP A 128 -7.16 -3.44 -8.62
CA ASP A 128 -6.63 -2.72 -7.45
C ASP A 128 -5.84 -1.45 -7.84
N PHE A 129 -5.57 -1.22 -9.13
CA PHE A 129 -4.77 -0.10 -9.62
C PHE A 129 -5.62 1.15 -9.86
N ALA A 130 -5.38 2.22 -9.10
CA ALA A 130 -6.05 3.50 -9.24
C ALA A 130 -5.27 4.48 -10.14
N LEU A 131 -5.97 5.31 -10.91
CA LEU A 131 -5.37 6.41 -11.68
C LEU A 131 -4.69 7.41 -10.73
N PHE A 132 -3.50 7.91 -11.09
CA PHE A 132 -2.83 8.96 -10.33
C PHE A 132 -3.45 10.35 -10.58
N ASP A 133 -3.53 11.18 -9.55
CA ASP A 133 -4.09 12.54 -9.62
C ASP A 133 -3.32 13.48 -10.58
N ASP A 134 -2.04 13.20 -10.82
CA ASP A 134 -1.18 13.93 -11.77
C ASP A 134 -1.13 13.32 -13.18
N SER A 135 -1.94 12.28 -13.43
CA SER A 135 -2.02 11.63 -14.74
C SER A 135 -2.60 12.58 -15.80
N PRO A 136 -2.07 12.58 -17.04
CA PRO A 136 -2.86 12.97 -18.21
C PRO A 136 -4.20 12.20 -18.22
N ILE A 137 -5.25 12.76 -18.80
CA ILE A 137 -6.57 12.13 -18.87
C ILE A 137 -6.93 11.91 -20.33
N ASP A 138 -7.13 10.64 -20.70
CA ASP A 138 -7.68 10.17 -21.98
C ASP A 138 -9.11 9.66 -21.74
N ASN A 139 -9.24 8.51 -21.07
CA ASN A 139 -10.52 7.82 -20.89
C ASN A 139 -10.77 7.29 -19.46
N ARG A 140 -9.80 7.41 -18.54
CA ARG A 140 -9.83 6.90 -17.15
C ARG A 140 -10.08 5.38 -17.04
N LYS A 141 -9.61 4.61 -18.02
CA LYS A 141 -9.67 3.15 -18.04
C LYS A 141 -8.32 2.57 -18.48
N LEU A 142 -7.71 1.76 -17.62
CA LEU A 142 -6.52 0.98 -17.93
C LEU A 142 -6.68 0.18 -19.25
N ASP A 143 -5.93 0.58 -20.27
CA ASP A 143 -5.93 0.02 -21.62
C ASP A 143 -4.68 -0.87 -21.80
N LEU A 144 -4.88 -2.17 -21.61
CA LEU A 144 -3.79 -3.17 -21.53
C LEU A 144 -3.00 -3.33 -22.85
N ASP A 145 -3.60 -2.97 -23.98
CA ASP A 145 -2.99 -2.93 -25.31
C ASP A 145 -2.12 -1.69 -25.54
N LYS A 146 -2.27 -0.64 -24.72
CA LYS A 146 -1.45 0.59 -24.76
C LYS A 146 -0.27 0.58 -23.78
N LEU A 147 -0.13 -0.43 -22.93
CA LEU A 147 0.88 -0.43 -21.86
C LEU A 147 2.31 -0.42 -22.40
N ALA A 148 3.13 0.49 -21.90
CA ALA A 148 4.56 0.53 -22.22
C ALA A 148 5.41 0.04 -21.05
N PHE A 149 5.11 0.52 -19.83
CA PHE A 149 5.93 0.23 -18.65
C PHE A 149 5.12 -0.26 -17.46
N PHE A 150 5.72 -1.20 -16.73
CA PHE A 150 5.51 -1.36 -15.30
C PHE A 150 6.63 -0.61 -14.55
N GLY A 151 6.32 -0.10 -13.36
CA GLY A 151 7.30 0.52 -12.47
C GLY A 151 7.17 0.07 -11.02
N VAL A 152 8.29 0.12 -10.30
CA VAL A 152 8.31 0.13 -8.83
C VAL A 152 8.90 1.46 -8.40
N ILE A 153 8.12 2.22 -7.62
CA ILE A 153 8.45 3.58 -7.19
C ILE A 153 8.54 3.61 -5.66
N GLU A 154 9.67 3.97 -5.05
CA GLU A 154 9.68 4.28 -3.62
C GLU A 154 9.22 5.72 -3.41
N VAL A 155 8.16 5.92 -2.63
CA VAL A 155 7.49 7.24 -2.54
C VAL A 155 7.62 7.91 -1.18
N LEU A 156 8.21 7.29 -0.14
CA LEU A 156 8.44 7.99 1.12
C LEU A 156 9.37 9.19 0.95
N SER A 157 10.32 9.10 0.02
CA SER A 157 11.17 10.20 -0.45
C SER A 157 10.43 11.49 -0.84
N THR A 158 9.21 11.41 -1.38
CA THR A 158 8.47 12.59 -1.84
C THR A 158 7.64 13.24 -0.72
N PHE A 159 7.25 12.45 0.29
CA PHE A 159 6.42 12.88 1.43
C PHE A 159 7.23 13.20 2.69
N VAL A 160 8.31 12.46 2.97
CA VAL A 160 9.10 12.57 4.21
C VAL A 160 10.08 13.74 4.10
N LYS A 161 9.57 14.93 4.45
CA LYS A 161 10.28 16.21 4.37
C LYS A 161 10.39 16.87 5.75
N GLY A 162 11.60 17.26 6.13
CA GLY A 162 11.90 17.93 7.40
C GLY A 162 11.69 17.11 8.68
N PRO A 163 12.05 17.69 9.86
CA PRO A 163 12.22 16.94 11.11
C PRO A 163 10.95 16.24 11.63
N THR A 164 9.78 16.84 11.42
CA THR A 164 8.50 16.25 11.83
C THR A 164 8.25 14.90 11.14
N MET A 165 8.55 14.82 9.84
CA MET A 165 8.35 13.59 9.08
C MET A 165 9.44 12.55 9.39
N GLU A 166 10.67 12.95 9.68
CA GLU A 166 11.70 12.02 10.16
C GLU A 166 11.36 11.42 11.54
N TYR A 167 10.77 12.21 12.44
CA TYR A 167 10.25 11.72 13.72
C TYR A 167 9.11 10.71 13.54
N LEU A 168 8.24 10.93 12.56
CA LEU A 168 7.09 10.09 12.23
C LEU A 168 7.42 8.83 11.41
N PHE A 169 8.44 8.84 10.55
CA PHE A 169 8.74 7.74 9.60
C PHE A 169 10.16 7.16 9.73
N GLY A 170 10.95 7.65 10.68
CA GLY A 170 12.36 7.33 10.85
C GLY A 170 13.26 8.10 9.88
N PRO A 171 14.53 8.36 10.25
CA PRO A 171 15.46 9.14 9.43
C PRO A 171 15.78 8.45 8.10
N ARG A 172 15.77 9.24 7.02
CA ARG A 172 15.91 8.76 5.65
C ARG A 172 17.18 9.32 5.01
N THR A 173 18.23 8.50 4.95
CA THR A 173 19.59 8.94 4.63
C THR A 173 20.42 7.85 3.95
N GLY A 174 21.28 8.24 3.01
CA GLY A 174 22.26 7.35 2.38
C GLY A 174 21.68 6.31 1.42
N THR A 175 22.46 5.27 1.14
CA THR A 175 22.13 4.21 0.18
C THR A 175 21.09 3.24 0.73
N ASN A 176 20.11 2.88 -0.10
CA ASN A 176 19.13 1.83 0.13
C ASN A 176 19.16 0.83 -1.04
N ALA A 177 18.64 -0.37 -0.79
CA ALA A 177 18.45 -1.40 -1.80
C ALA A 177 17.01 -1.93 -1.76
N LEU A 178 16.48 -2.26 -2.92
CA LEU A 178 15.23 -2.98 -3.14
C LEU A 178 15.54 -4.21 -4.00
N TRP A 179 14.98 -5.36 -3.62
CA TRP A 179 15.14 -6.60 -4.35
C TRP A 179 13.79 -7.11 -4.89
N ILE A 180 13.82 -7.68 -6.09
CA ILE A 180 12.66 -8.27 -6.78
C ILE A 180 12.98 -9.70 -7.19
N ASP A 181 12.01 -10.60 -7.01
CA ASP A 181 12.10 -12.02 -7.38
C ASP A 181 10.72 -12.59 -7.79
N ASP A 182 10.69 -13.73 -8.48
CA ASP A 182 9.53 -14.39 -9.13
C ASP A 182 8.52 -13.39 -9.78
N PHE A 183 9.00 -12.47 -10.62
CA PHE A 183 8.12 -11.51 -11.31
C PHE A 183 7.17 -12.21 -12.28
N GLN A 184 5.87 -11.94 -12.22
CA GLN A 184 4.88 -12.52 -13.12
C GLN A 184 3.73 -11.55 -13.46
N VAL A 185 3.31 -11.52 -14.74
CA VAL A 185 1.99 -11.00 -15.17
C VAL A 185 1.06 -12.18 -15.40
N LEU A 186 -0.12 -12.18 -14.77
CA LEU A 186 -0.98 -13.35 -14.67
C LEU A 186 -2.26 -13.20 -15.51
N PRO A 187 -2.65 -14.22 -16.31
CA PRO A 187 -3.92 -14.24 -17.04
C PRO A 187 -5.13 -14.57 -16.14
N THR A 188 -4.90 -14.85 -14.85
CA THR A 188 -5.90 -15.12 -13.81
C THR A 188 -5.79 -14.07 -12.71
N LYS A 189 -6.92 -13.65 -12.12
CA LYS A 189 -6.89 -12.82 -10.91
C LYS A 189 -6.19 -13.60 -9.80
N PRO A 190 -5.27 -12.99 -9.02
CA PRO A 190 -4.73 -13.61 -7.83
C PRO A 190 -5.82 -13.93 -6.79
N ALA A 191 -5.46 -14.70 -5.76
CA ALA A 191 -6.41 -15.09 -4.71
C ALA A 191 -6.57 -14.01 -3.61
N SER A 192 -5.77 -12.94 -3.66
CA SER A 192 -5.88 -11.78 -2.78
C SER A 192 -7.23 -11.08 -2.94
N GLY A 193 -7.83 -10.68 -1.83
CA GLY A 193 -9.19 -10.12 -1.81
C GLY A 193 -9.33 -8.92 -2.75
N ALA A 194 -10.11 -9.11 -3.81
CA ALA A 194 -10.34 -8.09 -4.82
C ALA A 194 -11.13 -6.90 -4.25
N PHE A 195 -10.84 -5.71 -4.75
CA PHE A 195 -11.62 -4.50 -4.50
C PHE A 195 -12.98 -4.58 -5.22
N THR A 196 -13.98 -5.21 -4.60
CA THR A 196 -15.28 -5.51 -5.25
C THR A 196 -16.25 -4.32 -5.32
N GLY A 197 -15.75 -3.15 -5.73
CA GLY A 197 -16.54 -1.97 -6.08
C GLY A 197 -17.32 -1.30 -4.93
N GLY A 198 -18.08 -0.26 -5.31
CA GLY A 198 -18.80 0.59 -4.38
C GLY A 198 -17.87 1.41 -3.47
N ASN A 199 -18.40 1.84 -2.34
CA ASN A 199 -17.77 2.80 -1.42
C ASN A 199 -16.72 2.18 -0.49
N LEU A 200 -16.18 1.01 -0.87
CA LEU A 200 -15.07 0.36 -0.18
C LEU A 200 -13.81 1.20 -0.33
N ILE A 201 -13.03 1.37 0.74
CA ILE A 201 -11.73 2.04 0.74
C ILE A 201 -10.62 1.01 0.95
N ASP A 202 -10.87 0.02 1.81
CA ASP A 202 -10.02 -1.16 1.92
C ASP A 202 -10.77 -2.39 2.45
N GLY A 203 -10.55 -3.54 1.79
CA GLY A 203 -11.04 -4.85 2.25
C GLY A 203 -10.09 -5.55 3.23
N CYS A 204 -8.89 -5.01 3.45
CA CYS A 204 -7.87 -5.46 4.43
C CYS A 204 -7.49 -6.96 4.39
N ASN A 205 -7.89 -7.67 3.33
CA ASN A 205 -7.81 -9.12 3.14
C ASN A 205 -6.87 -9.51 1.97
N ARG A 206 -5.98 -8.59 1.57
CA ARG A 206 -4.94 -8.84 0.58
C ARG A 206 -3.72 -9.51 1.23
N GLY A 207 -2.91 -10.20 0.43
CA GLY A 207 -1.66 -10.83 0.89
C GLY A 207 -0.52 -9.86 1.22
N TYR A 208 -0.77 -8.55 1.11
CA TYR A 208 0.20 -7.47 1.32
C TYR A 208 -0.48 -6.27 2.02
N VAL A 209 0.31 -5.36 2.56
CA VAL A 209 -0.19 -4.18 3.29
C VAL A 209 -0.30 -2.97 2.37
N SER A 210 -1.51 -2.41 2.25
CA SER A 210 -1.86 -1.20 1.47
C SER A 210 -1.77 0.12 2.27
N TRP A 211 -1.37 0.03 3.54
CA TRP A 211 -1.32 1.12 4.53
C TRP A 211 0.13 1.48 4.89
N LEU A 212 0.39 2.77 5.09
CA LEU A 212 1.68 3.30 5.53
C LEU A 212 1.69 3.49 7.05
N PRO A 213 2.47 2.69 7.82
CA PRO A 213 2.60 2.86 9.27
C PRO A 213 3.52 4.03 9.66
N LEU A 214 3.22 4.64 10.82
CA LEU A 214 4.17 5.47 11.56
C LEU A 214 5.23 4.61 12.26
N LEU A 215 6.35 5.25 12.61
CA LEU A 215 7.53 4.63 13.22
C LEU A 215 7.21 3.96 14.56
N GLY A 216 7.50 2.66 14.66
CA GLY A 216 7.24 1.84 15.84
C GLY A 216 6.00 0.94 15.73
N MET A 217 5.32 0.95 14.59
CA MET A 217 4.19 0.05 14.31
C MET A 217 4.57 -1.11 13.40
N ASP A 218 4.01 -2.28 13.74
CA ASP A 218 4.09 -3.54 13.02
C ASP A 218 2.72 -3.82 12.37
N LEU A 219 2.70 -3.77 11.04
CA LEU A 219 1.52 -4.04 10.20
C LEU A 219 1.77 -5.31 9.39
N ALA A 220 0.86 -6.27 9.47
CA ALA A 220 0.95 -7.52 8.72
C ALA A 220 -0.42 -8.00 8.24
N PRO A 221 -0.51 -8.63 7.05
CA PRO A 221 -1.70 -9.38 6.64
C PRO A 221 -2.01 -10.51 7.63
N SER A 222 -3.28 -10.81 7.83
CA SER A 222 -3.75 -11.97 8.58
C SER A 222 -4.98 -12.58 7.91
N SER A 223 -5.36 -13.80 8.31
CA SER A 223 -6.58 -14.46 7.84
C SER A 223 -7.88 -13.76 8.27
N ASP A 224 -7.81 -12.75 9.14
CA ASP A 224 -8.95 -12.05 9.73
C ASP A 224 -8.96 -10.53 9.42
N GLY A 225 -8.05 -10.06 8.55
CA GLY A 225 -7.85 -8.65 8.22
C GLY A 225 -6.38 -8.18 8.35
N LEU A 226 -6.16 -6.87 8.34
CA LEU A 226 -4.87 -6.24 8.61
C LEU A 226 -4.62 -6.23 10.12
N ARG A 227 -3.62 -6.97 10.60
CA ARG A 227 -3.14 -6.89 11.98
C ARG A 227 -2.28 -5.64 12.15
N VAL A 228 -2.55 -4.88 13.21
CA VAL A 228 -1.83 -3.67 13.61
C VAL A 228 -1.38 -3.85 15.06
N ARG A 229 -0.07 -3.75 15.33
CA ARG A 229 0.50 -3.90 16.68
C ARG A 229 1.62 -2.88 16.94
N TYR A 230 1.71 -2.38 18.17
CA TYR A 230 2.78 -1.49 18.62
C TYR A 230 2.96 -1.53 20.14
N GLU A 231 4.17 -1.21 20.59
CA GLU A 231 4.49 -0.95 22.00
C GLU A 231 4.43 0.56 22.24
N ARG A 232 3.57 1.01 23.15
CA ARG A 232 3.37 2.41 23.51
C ARG A 232 4.54 2.92 24.32
N MET A 233 5.15 4.01 23.88
CA MET A 233 6.27 4.68 24.53
C MET A 233 5.91 6.13 24.78
N GLN A 234 6.46 6.71 25.86
CA GLN A 234 6.24 8.11 26.18
C GLN A 234 6.73 9.01 25.03
N ALA A 235 5.92 10.01 24.68
CA ALA A 235 6.18 10.93 23.56
C ALA A 235 6.47 10.20 22.22
N ARG A 236 5.53 9.32 21.83
CA ARG A 236 5.41 8.74 20.48
C ARG A 236 3.97 8.88 19.97
N ILE A 237 3.84 8.99 18.65
CA ILE A 237 2.55 9.01 17.95
C ILE A 237 2.44 7.69 17.17
N TYR A 238 1.36 6.95 17.40
CA TYR A 238 1.09 5.68 16.75
C TYR A 238 -0.09 5.87 15.80
N GLY A 239 0.12 5.66 14.51
CA GLY A 239 -0.95 5.69 13.54
C GLY A 239 -0.56 5.08 12.20
N MET A 240 -1.53 4.98 11.30
CA MET A 240 -1.31 4.52 9.94
C MET A 240 -2.14 5.32 8.94
N LEU A 241 -1.59 5.51 7.75
CA LEU A 241 -2.14 6.32 6.67
C LEU A 241 -2.55 5.45 5.49
N ARG A 242 -3.65 5.83 4.81
CA ARG A 242 -4.13 5.20 3.59
C ARG A 242 -4.47 6.27 2.56
N GLY A 243 -3.81 6.21 1.41
CA GLY A 243 -4.22 6.99 0.25
C GLY A 243 -5.57 6.49 -0.27
N VAL A 244 -6.51 7.42 -0.45
CA VAL A 244 -7.88 7.17 -0.93
C VAL A 244 -7.98 7.77 -2.34
N SER A 245 -8.61 7.07 -3.28
CA SER A 245 -8.96 7.71 -4.56
C SER A 245 -10.24 8.51 -4.37
N PRO A 246 -10.29 9.81 -4.72
CA PRO A 246 -11.50 10.63 -4.55
C PRO A 246 -12.72 10.10 -5.33
N ALA A 247 -12.49 9.27 -6.36
CA ALA A 247 -13.54 8.59 -7.12
C ALA A 247 -14.21 7.42 -6.37
N SER A 248 -13.67 6.96 -5.24
CA SER A 248 -14.19 5.83 -4.46
C SER A 248 -15.28 6.22 -3.45
N ILE A 249 -15.59 7.51 -3.27
CA ILE A 249 -16.55 7.98 -2.24
C ILE A 249 -17.43 9.09 -2.83
N THR A 250 -18.68 8.77 -3.17
CA THR A 250 -19.60 9.73 -3.82
C THR A 250 -21.00 9.72 -3.22
N ALA A 251 -21.38 10.82 -2.55
CA ALA A 251 -22.66 11.06 -1.86
C ALA A 251 -22.86 10.35 -0.50
N GLU A 252 -21.82 9.72 0.02
CA GLU A 252 -21.77 9.07 1.35
C GLU A 252 -21.84 10.06 2.52
N LYS A 253 -22.18 9.53 3.71
CA LYS A 253 -22.49 10.26 4.95
C LYS A 253 -21.71 9.78 6.17
N GLU A 254 -21.18 8.56 6.16
CA GLU A 254 -20.38 8.02 7.25
C GLU A 254 -19.17 7.23 6.75
N LEU A 255 -18.11 7.15 7.55
CA LEU A 255 -17.05 6.14 7.41
C LEU A 255 -17.36 4.99 8.39
N VAL A 256 -17.21 3.75 7.95
CA VAL A 256 -17.33 2.56 8.79
C VAL A 256 -16.03 1.76 8.80
N LEU A 257 -15.55 1.50 10.01
CA LEU A 257 -14.35 0.72 10.31
C LEU A 257 -14.76 -0.57 11.01
N THR A 258 -14.75 -1.70 10.30
CA THR A 258 -14.98 -3.01 10.91
C THR A 258 -13.70 -3.47 11.59
N VAL A 259 -13.68 -3.51 12.92
CA VAL A 259 -12.49 -3.74 13.74
C VAL A 259 -12.68 -4.84 14.79
N ARG A 260 -11.56 -5.38 15.30
CA ARG A 260 -11.50 -6.23 16.50
C ARG A 260 -10.26 -5.86 17.31
N CYS A 261 -10.44 -5.38 18.55
CA CYS A 261 -9.35 -4.83 19.37
C CYS A 261 -9.21 -5.62 20.68
N ALA A 262 -8.01 -6.06 21.04
CA ALA A 262 -7.82 -6.87 22.26
C ALA A 262 -8.02 -6.07 23.56
N GLN A 263 -7.92 -4.74 23.47
CA GLN A 263 -8.17 -3.75 24.51
C GLN A 263 -8.99 -2.62 23.88
N GLU A 264 -9.67 -1.81 24.70
CA GLU A 264 -10.30 -0.58 24.19
C GLU A 264 -9.22 0.40 23.71
N LEU A 265 -9.45 1.02 22.55
CA LEU A 265 -8.56 2.05 21.99
C LEU A 265 -9.35 3.34 21.78
N ARG A 266 -8.78 4.49 22.15
CA ARG A 266 -9.29 5.81 21.76
C ARG A 266 -8.49 6.27 20.55
N MET A 267 -9.17 6.45 19.42
CA MET A 267 -8.56 6.72 18.13
C MET A 267 -8.98 8.10 17.61
N VAL A 268 -8.05 8.88 17.06
CA VAL A 268 -8.37 9.94 16.11
C VAL A 268 -8.46 9.33 14.73
N VAL A 269 -9.58 9.57 14.06
CA VAL A 269 -9.80 9.26 12.64
C VAL A 269 -9.67 10.57 11.89
N GLY A 270 -8.58 10.74 11.15
CA GLY A 270 -8.25 11.95 10.40
C GLY A 270 -8.44 11.78 8.90
N PHE A 271 -8.76 12.89 8.24
CA PHE A 271 -9.13 12.96 6.83
C PHE A 271 -8.44 14.17 6.20
N GLU A 272 -7.83 14.01 5.01
CA GLU A 272 -7.28 15.14 4.24
C GLU A 272 -7.88 15.16 2.83
N GLU A 273 -8.40 16.32 2.44
CA GLU A 273 -9.00 16.58 1.12
C GLU A 273 -7.95 17.01 0.09
N THR A 274 -8.27 16.93 -1.21
CA THR A 274 -7.33 17.24 -2.31
C THR A 274 -6.74 18.64 -2.27
N ASP A 275 -7.49 19.63 -1.78
CA ASP A 275 -7.05 21.02 -1.55
C ASP A 275 -6.22 21.23 -0.28
N GLY A 276 -6.14 20.22 0.60
CA GLY A 276 -5.38 20.25 1.85
C GLY A 276 -6.21 20.65 3.07
N GLU A 277 -7.53 20.75 2.97
CA GLU A 277 -8.38 20.82 4.17
C GLU A 277 -8.27 19.52 4.98
N LYS A 278 -8.15 19.66 6.31
CA LYS A 278 -8.02 18.56 7.26
C LYS A 278 -9.18 18.52 8.24
N TRP A 279 -9.69 17.32 8.44
CA TRP A 279 -10.87 17.02 9.25
C TRP A 279 -10.59 15.82 10.16
N GLN A 280 -11.23 15.77 11.33
CA GLN A 280 -11.03 14.70 12.30
C GLN A 280 -12.26 14.43 13.16
N ALA A 281 -12.39 13.19 13.62
CA ALA A 281 -13.24 12.81 14.75
C ALA A 281 -12.45 11.93 15.73
N THR A 282 -12.89 11.90 16.99
CA THR A 282 -12.44 10.88 17.96
C THR A 282 -13.45 9.75 18.00
N ALA A 283 -13.00 8.51 17.86
CA ALA A 283 -13.80 7.30 17.99
C ALA A 283 -13.21 6.38 19.07
N THR A 284 -14.07 5.65 19.78
CA THR A 284 -13.64 4.53 20.62
C THR A 284 -13.74 3.25 19.81
N PHE A 285 -12.68 2.46 19.75
CA PHE A 285 -12.72 1.09 19.23
C PHE A 285 -12.92 0.14 20.43
N PRO A 286 -14.07 -0.54 20.55
CA PRO A 286 -14.37 -1.41 21.70
C PRO A 286 -13.35 -2.55 21.87
N GLY A 287 -12.95 -2.78 23.13
CA GLY A 287 -12.11 -3.92 23.50
C GLY A 287 -12.92 -5.22 23.62
N GLY A 288 -12.40 -6.32 23.08
CA GLY A 288 -12.99 -7.65 23.22
C GLY A 288 -12.52 -8.66 22.18
N ASN A 289 -13.18 -9.82 22.15
CA ASN A 289 -12.95 -10.86 21.14
C ASN A 289 -13.89 -10.72 19.93
N GLU A 290 -14.89 -9.86 19.99
CA GLU A 290 -15.90 -9.68 18.95
C GLU A 290 -15.43 -8.73 17.84
N THR A 291 -16.10 -8.78 16.69
CA THR A 291 -15.87 -7.86 15.58
C THR A 291 -16.99 -6.83 15.58
N VAL A 292 -16.64 -5.56 15.50
CA VAL A 292 -17.58 -4.44 15.64
C VAL A 292 -17.37 -3.41 14.53
N ASP A 293 -18.47 -2.85 14.03
CA ASP A 293 -18.43 -1.68 13.13
C ASP A 293 -18.35 -0.41 13.98
N VAL A 294 -17.25 0.34 13.84
CA VAL A 294 -17.11 1.69 14.39
C VAL A 294 -17.51 2.68 13.29
N VAL A 295 -18.60 3.41 13.53
CA VAL A 295 -19.20 4.36 12.58
C VAL A 295 -18.78 5.79 12.94
N ILE A 296 -18.31 6.54 11.96
CA ILE A 296 -17.93 7.97 12.06
C ILE A 296 -18.79 8.77 11.08
N PRO A 297 -19.88 9.42 11.54
CA PRO A 297 -20.69 10.31 10.72
C PRO A 297 -19.89 11.52 10.24
N PHE A 298 -19.99 11.87 8.96
CA PHE A 298 -19.26 12.99 8.36
C PHE A 298 -19.74 14.37 8.85
N ASP A 299 -20.95 14.47 9.39
CA ASP A 299 -21.46 15.67 10.07
C ASP A 299 -20.94 15.82 11.52
N SER A 300 -20.24 14.81 12.05
CA SER A 300 -19.55 14.87 13.35
C SER A 300 -18.08 15.31 13.26
N LEU A 301 -17.55 15.51 12.04
CA LEU A 301 -16.16 15.91 11.82
C LEU A 301 -15.92 17.37 12.23
N ALA A 302 -14.86 17.60 13.00
CA ALA A 302 -14.30 18.92 13.25
C ALA A 302 -13.11 19.18 12.32
N PRO A 303 -12.85 20.43 11.91
CA PRO A 303 -11.56 20.80 11.32
C PRO A 303 -10.40 20.44 12.26
N ALA A 304 -9.26 20.03 11.72
CA ALA A 304 -8.03 19.87 12.50
C ALA A 304 -7.39 21.23 12.83
N ASP A 305 -6.66 21.33 13.95
CA ASP A 305 -5.98 22.56 14.38
C ASP A 305 -4.91 23.05 13.38
N ASP A 306 -4.39 22.15 12.53
CA ASP A 306 -3.43 22.43 11.46
C ASP A 306 -4.06 22.45 10.05
N SER A 307 -5.40 22.50 9.98
CA SER A 307 -6.13 22.68 8.73
C SER A 307 -5.91 24.07 8.13
N GLY A 308 -6.07 24.18 6.80
CA GLY A 308 -5.98 25.44 6.08
C GLY A 308 -7.15 26.39 6.36
N LYS A 309 -7.28 27.43 5.53
CA LYS A 309 -8.50 28.24 5.50
C LYS A 309 -9.61 27.46 4.79
N ALA A 310 -10.30 26.62 5.57
CA ALA A 310 -11.38 25.78 5.09
C ALA A 310 -12.58 26.59 4.53
N ASP A 311 -13.31 26.00 3.57
CA ASP A 311 -14.65 26.48 3.19
C ASP A 311 -15.70 26.25 4.29
N GLY A 312 -15.37 25.36 5.24
CA GLY A 312 -16.17 25.05 6.43
C GLY A 312 -17.02 23.78 6.29
N LYS A 313 -16.83 22.95 5.25
CA LYS A 313 -17.61 21.74 5.04
C LYS A 313 -16.83 20.58 4.41
N PHE A 314 -16.68 19.48 5.16
CA PHE A 314 -16.13 18.22 4.65
C PHE A 314 -16.84 17.75 3.36
N SER A 315 -16.03 17.36 2.39
CA SER A 315 -16.44 16.91 1.07
C SER A 315 -15.89 15.51 0.78
N PRO A 316 -16.67 14.43 0.98
CA PRO A 316 -16.19 13.05 0.85
C PRO A 316 -15.54 12.73 -0.51
N SER A 317 -16.05 13.32 -1.59
CA SER A 317 -15.49 13.18 -2.96
C SER A 317 -14.23 14.02 -3.23
N LYS A 318 -13.67 14.69 -2.21
CA LYS A 318 -12.31 15.26 -2.23
C LYS A 318 -11.32 14.42 -1.38
N LEU A 319 -11.75 13.37 -0.67
CA LEU A 319 -10.88 12.66 0.26
C LEU A 319 -9.71 11.98 -0.46
N LYS A 320 -8.48 12.39 -0.14
CA LYS A 320 -7.24 11.80 -0.67
C LYS A 320 -6.45 10.98 0.36
N LEU A 321 -6.66 11.23 1.65
CA LEU A 321 -5.94 10.55 2.73
C LEU A 321 -6.86 10.27 3.93
N LEU A 322 -6.82 9.04 4.41
CA LEU A 322 -7.39 8.60 5.69
C LEU A 322 -6.25 8.27 6.66
N SER A 323 -6.37 8.69 7.92
CA SER A 323 -5.44 8.35 9.00
C SER A 323 -6.18 7.77 10.21
N LEU A 324 -5.57 6.78 10.85
CA LEU A 324 -6.00 6.23 12.14
C LEU A 324 -4.86 6.40 13.13
N ILE A 325 -5.06 7.14 14.22
CA ILE A 325 -4.03 7.49 15.21
C ILE A 325 -4.52 7.11 16.61
N ASP A 326 -3.72 6.35 17.38
CA ASP A 326 -4.02 6.02 18.77
C ASP A 326 -3.69 7.20 19.70
N ILE A 327 -4.68 7.59 20.50
CA ILE A 327 -4.60 8.61 21.56
C ILE A 327 -4.99 8.03 22.94
N THR A 328 -4.93 6.70 23.10
CA THR A 328 -5.21 6.04 24.37
C THR A 328 -4.17 6.41 25.43
N GLU A 329 -4.62 7.05 26.51
CA GLU A 329 -3.82 7.26 27.72
C GLU A 329 -3.52 5.91 28.39
N ALA A 330 -2.26 5.47 28.34
CA ALA A 330 -1.79 4.20 28.90
C ALA A 330 -0.33 4.29 29.36
N GLU A 331 0.08 3.37 30.22
CA GLU A 331 1.47 3.31 30.70
C GLU A 331 2.46 2.93 29.57
N PRO A 332 3.69 3.47 29.56
CA PRO A 332 4.73 3.03 28.63
C PRO A 332 5.04 1.53 28.78
N GLY A 333 5.32 0.85 27.67
CA GLY A 333 5.47 -0.61 27.60
C GLY A 333 4.14 -1.37 27.44
N THR A 334 2.98 -0.71 27.51
CA THR A 334 1.70 -1.33 27.14
C THR A 334 1.62 -1.53 25.62
N VAL A 335 0.95 -2.61 25.19
CA VAL A 335 0.78 -2.94 23.77
C VAL A 335 -0.59 -2.49 23.28
N GLY A 336 -0.61 -1.70 22.21
CA GLY A 336 -1.81 -1.52 21.38
C GLY A 336 -1.84 -2.59 20.29
N GLU A 337 -2.95 -3.33 20.18
CA GLU A 337 -3.14 -4.32 19.12
C GLU A 337 -4.61 -4.44 18.68
N PHE A 338 -4.82 -4.36 17.36
CA PHE A 338 -6.12 -4.54 16.72
C PHE A 338 -6.00 -5.21 15.35
N VAL A 339 -7.13 -5.72 14.86
CA VAL A 339 -7.30 -6.18 13.48
C VAL A 339 -8.34 -5.30 12.80
N LEU A 340 -7.94 -4.63 11.71
CA LEU A 340 -8.81 -3.88 10.84
C LEU A 340 -9.27 -4.79 9.69
N LYS A 341 -10.58 -5.00 9.55
CA LYS A 341 -11.16 -5.97 8.61
C LYS A 341 -11.74 -5.33 7.35
N ARG A 342 -12.25 -4.11 7.48
CA ARG A 342 -12.91 -3.38 6.40
C ARG A 342 -12.89 -1.89 6.71
N VAL A 343 -12.71 -1.10 5.67
CA VAL A 343 -12.90 0.36 5.66
C VAL A 343 -13.77 0.68 4.47
N GLU A 344 -14.92 1.29 4.70
CA GLU A 344 -15.85 1.74 3.65
C GLU A 344 -16.56 3.02 4.09
N ALA A 345 -17.18 3.72 3.14
CA ALA A 345 -18.17 4.75 3.42
C ALA A 345 -19.60 4.24 3.15
N ARG A 346 -20.61 4.86 3.77
CA ARG A 346 -22.05 4.53 3.65
C ARG A 346 -22.93 5.79 3.72
#